data_AF-A0AAP7FVB8-F1
#
_entry.id   AF-A0AAP7FVB8-F1
#
_cell.length_a   1.000
_cell.length_b   1.000
_cell.length_c   1.000
_cell.angle_alpha   90.00
_cell.angle_beta   90.00
_cell.angle_gamma   90.00
#
_symmetry.space_group_name_H-M   'P 1'
#
loop_
_entity.id
_entity.type
_entity.pdbx_description
1 polymer ?
#
loop_
_entity_poly.entity_id
_entity_poly.type
_entity_poly.pdbx_seq_one_letter_code
_entity_poly.pdbx_strand_id
1 'polypeptide(L)'
;MSRFINKILSIIEMFIFGIRWLQAPIYLLLSLVLFGFIYEIYHELHHLFTAYSSIDEDQLIILALTLCDVVLVANLVVIVVISGYENFVSKMNLDKKGGGQPVWIKKLSPNAVKLKIAGSIIGISSISLLKKFLEVSHSSDRDLAWSAAIHLVFVVSALLIAFTSYIEGKSHKASYDDDH
;
A
#
# COMPACT_ATOMS: atom_id res chain seq x y z
N MET A 1 -30.25 12.33 28.72
CA MET A 1 -29.17 12.69 27.77
C MET A 1 -28.32 11.49 27.32
N SER A 2 -27.81 10.64 28.22
CA SER A 2 -26.84 9.57 27.88
C SER A 2 -27.32 8.51 26.88
N ARG A 3 -28.58 8.08 26.96
CA ARG A 3 -29.14 7.05 26.04
C ARG A 3 -29.21 7.50 24.57
N PHE A 4 -29.46 8.78 24.33
CA PHE A 4 -29.51 9.35 22.97
C PHE A 4 -28.11 9.47 22.37
N ILE A 5 -27.14 9.93 23.17
CA ILE A 5 -25.72 10.02 22.80
C ILE A 5 -25.17 8.62 22.49
N ASN A 6 -25.47 7.62 23.31
CA ASN A 6 -25.02 6.23 23.07
C ASN A 6 -25.61 5.64 21.78
N LYS A 7 -26.85 5.99 21.43
CA LYS A 7 -27.49 5.51 20.20
C LYS A 7 -26.85 6.14 18.95
N ILE A 8 -26.53 7.43 18.99
CA ILE A 8 -25.79 8.13 17.94
C ILE A 8 -24.38 7.53 17.80
N LEU A 9 -23.68 7.31 18.91
CA LEU A 9 -22.35 6.71 18.91
C LEU A 9 -22.34 5.33 18.26
N SER A 10 -23.32 4.49 18.56
CA SER A 10 -23.46 3.15 17.97
C SER A 10 -23.74 3.20 16.46
N ILE A 11 -24.53 4.15 15.99
CA ILE A 11 -24.78 4.34 14.55
C ILE A 11 -23.51 4.81 13.84
N ILE A 12 -22.78 5.77 14.43
CA ILE A 12 -21.51 6.27 13.90
C ILE A 12 -20.47 5.15 13.87
N GLU A 13 -20.36 4.36 14.94
CA GLU A 13 -19.49 3.19 14.98
C GLU A 13 -19.87 2.23 13.86
N MET A 14 -21.14 1.80 13.75
CA MET A 14 -21.56 0.88 12.70
C MET A 14 -21.28 1.42 11.28
N PHE A 15 -21.41 2.72 11.07
CA PHE A 15 -21.05 3.37 9.82
C PHE A 15 -19.53 3.35 9.55
N ILE A 16 -18.71 3.74 10.53
CA ILE A 16 -17.24 3.70 10.44
C ILE A 16 -16.73 2.27 10.22
N PHE A 17 -17.34 1.28 10.88
CA PHE A 17 -17.05 -0.14 10.67
C PHE A 17 -17.49 -0.61 9.28
N GLY A 18 -18.64 -0.14 8.79
CA GLY A 18 -19.21 -0.47 7.48
C GLY A 18 -18.37 0.01 6.29
N ILE A 19 -17.69 1.16 6.41
CA ILE A 19 -16.81 1.72 5.36
C ILE A 19 -15.75 0.71 4.88
N ARG A 20 -15.35 -0.26 5.70
CA ARG A 20 -14.39 -1.30 5.32
C ARG A 20 -14.88 -2.22 4.20
N TRP A 21 -16.19 -2.47 4.14
CA TRP A 21 -16.77 -3.28 3.07
C TRP A 21 -16.65 -2.61 1.71
N LEU A 22 -16.43 -1.28 1.66
CA LEU A 22 -16.09 -0.56 0.43
C LEU A 22 -14.72 -0.98 -0.14
N GLN A 23 -13.81 -1.48 0.70
CA GLN A 23 -12.48 -1.95 0.25
C GLN A 23 -12.56 -3.31 -0.46
N ALA A 24 -13.49 -4.18 -0.07
CA ALA A 24 -13.67 -5.50 -0.70
C ALA A 24 -13.90 -5.45 -2.23
N PRO A 25 -14.82 -4.63 -2.77
CA PRO A 25 -14.99 -4.50 -4.21
C PRO A 25 -13.79 -3.85 -4.90
N ILE A 26 -13.04 -2.96 -4.23
CA ILE A 26 -11.80 -2.39 -4.79
C ILE A 26 -10.76 -3.49 -5.01
N TYR A 27 -10.58 -4.39 -4.03
CA TYR A 27 -9.66 -5.53 -4.19
C TYR A 27 -10.14 -6.51 -5.26
N LEU A 28 -11.45 -6.70 -5.42
CA LEU A 28 -12.01 -7.50 -6.50
C LEU A 28 -11.70 -6.89 -7.87
N LEU A 29 -11.93 -5.58 -8.04
CA LEU A 29 -11.59 -4.87 -9.27
C LEU A 29 -10.09 -4.91 -9.56
N LEU A 30 -9.24 -4.80 -8.53
CA LEU A 30 -7.79 -4.92 -8.71
C LEU A 30 -7.38 -6.34 -9.14
N SER A 31 -8.03 -7.39 -8.63
CA SER A 31 -7.85 -8.75 -9.13
C SER A 31 -8.26 -8.90 -10.60
N LEU A 32 -9.22 -8.10 -11.10
CA LEU A 32 -9.56 -8.13 -12.52
C LEU A 32 -8.43 -7.62 -13.41
N VAL A 33 -7.58 -6.71 -12.91
CA VAL A 33 -6.39 -6.23 -13.64
C VAL A 33 -5.42 -7.36 -13.96
N LEU A 34 -5.39 -8.42 -13.14
CA LEU A 34 -4.56 -9.61 -13.41
C LEU A 34 -4.96 -10.32 -14.71
N PHE A 35 -6.23 -10.27 -15.12
CA PHE A 35 -6.64 -10.77 -16.43
C PHE A 35 -6.05 -9.93 -17.57
N GLY A 36 -5.84 -8.64 -17.37
CA GLY A 36 -5.12 -7.77 -18.30
C GLY A 36 -3.67 -8.21 -18.49
N PHE A 37 -2.96 -8.54 -17.41
CA PHE A 37 -1.59 -9.08 -17.52
C PHE A 37 -1.54 -10.44 -18.22
N ILE A 38 -2.53 -11.32 -17.99
CA ILE A 38 -2.65 -12.58 -18.72
C ILE A 38 -2.81 -12.32 -20.23
N TYR A 39 -3.64 -11.34 -20.58
CA TYR A 39 -3.84 -10.95 -21.98
C TYR A 39 -2.55 -10.40 -22.60
N GLU A 40 -1.82 -9.53 -21.90
CA GLU A 40 -0.55 -8.97 -22.37
C GLU A 40 0.48 -10.08 -22.64
N ILE A 41 0.66 -11.01 -21.70
CA ILE A 41 1.56 -12.17 -21.86
C ILE A 41 1.13 -13.02 -23.05
N TYR A 42 -0.17 -13.26 -23.22
CA TYR A 42 -0.68 -14.03 -24.35
C TYR A 42 -0.37 -13.34 -25.69
N HIS A 43 -0.58 -12.02 -25.78
CA HIS A 43 -0.30 -11.24 -26.98
C HIS A 43 1.19 -11.28 -27.34
N GLU A 44 2.06 -11.07 -26.35
CA GLU A 44 3.51 -11.04 -26.53
C GLU A 44 4.07 -12.42 -26.95
N LEU A 45 3.52 -13.51 -26.38
CA LEU A 45 3.83 -14.87 -26.79
C LEU A 45 3.32 -15.18 -28.20
N HIS A 46 2.11 -14.74 -28.55
CA HIS A 46 1.58 -14.95 -29.89
C HIS A 46 2.44 -14.25 -30.95
N HIS A 47 2.88 -13.02 -30.67
CA HIS A 47 3.79 -12.27 -31.55
C HIS A 47 5.10 -13.05 -31.79
N LEU A 48 5.69 -13.61 -30.73
CA LEU A 48 6.87 -14.49 -30.83
C LEU A 48 6.66 -15.67 -31.77
N PHE A 49 5.56 -16.40 -31.61
CA PHE A 49 5.29 -17.59 -32.44
C PHE A 49 5.07 -17.25 -33.92
N THR A 50 4.49 -16.08 -34.21
CA THR A 50 4.28 -15.64 -35.59
C THR A 50 5.51 -15.04 -36.26
N ALA A 51 6.45 -14.47 -35.48
CA ALA A 51 7.66 -13.84 -36.01
C ALA A 51 8.84 -14.81 -36.19
N TYR A 52 8.67 -16.08 -35.79
CA TYR A 52 9.71 -17.12 -35.64
C TYR A 52 10.58 -17.38 -36.89
N SER A 53 10.16 -16.93 -38.08
CA SER A 53 11.00 -17.04 -39.29
C SER A 53 12.13 -16.01 -39.37
N SER A 54 12.21 -15.05 -38.43
CA SER A 54 13.12 -13.89 -38.52
C SER A 54 13.58 -13.29 -37.18
N ILE A 55 13.49 -14.05 -36.07
CA ILE A 55 13.88 -13.54 -34.74
C ILE A 55 15.36 -13.78 -34.49
N ASP A 56 16.09 -12.72 -34.15
CA ASP A 56 17.50 -12.75 -33.76
C ASP A 56 17.67 -13.08 -32.26
N GLU A 57 18.84 -13.58 -31.85
CA GLU A 57 19.09 -14.04 -30.47
C GLU A 57 18.85 -12.92 -29.43
N ASP A 58 19.27 -11.68 -29.75
CA ASP A 58 19.07 -10.51 -28.91
C ASP A 58 17.58 -10.18 -28.69
N GLN A 59 16.75 -10.35 -29.72
CA GLN A 59 15.31 -10.09 -29.63
C GLN A 59 14.62 -11.09 -28.70
N LEU A 60 15.07 -12.35 -28.70
CA LEU A 60 14.55 -13.38 -27.81
C LEU A 60 14.89 -13.06 -26.34
N ILE A 61 16.09 -12.55 -26.06
CA ILE A 61 16.49 -12.11 -24.72
C ILE A 61 15.65 -10.90 -24.26
N ILE A 62 15.51 -9.87 -25.11
CA ILE A 62 14.71 -8.69 -24.79
C ILE A 62 13.27 -9.09 -24.47
N LEU A 63 12.67 -9.97 -25.27
CA LEU A 63 11.32 -10.45 -25.04
C LEU A 63 11.17 -11.17 -23.70
N ALA A 64 12.13 -12.04 -23.37
CA ALA A 64 12.15 -12.76 -22.09
C ALA A 64 12.24 -11.79 -20.89
N LEU A 65 13.03 -10.73 -21.01
CA LEU A 65 13.13 -9.69 -19.98
C LEU A 65 11.82 -8.92 -19.83
N THR A 66 11.16 -8.54 -20.93
CA THR A 66 9.85 -7.87 -20.91
C THR A 66 8.77 -8.75 -20.26
N LEU A 67 8.70 -10.03 -20.62
CA LEU A 67 7.76 -10.98 -19.99
C LEU A 67 8.03 -11.15 -18.49
N CYS A 68 9.31 -11.17 -18.09
CA CYS A 68 9.68 -11.24 -16.68
C CYS A 68 9.19 -10.02 -15.89
N ASP A 69 9.33 -8.82 -16.46
CA ASP A 69 8.86 -7.58 -15.84
C ASP A 69 7.33 -7.58 -15.64
N VAL A 70 6.56 -7.99 -16.66
CA VAL A 70 5.11 -8.13 -16.54
C VAL A 70 4.71 -9.05 -15.39
N VAL A 71 5.41 -10.18 -15.22
CA VAL A 71 5.18 -11.12 -14.11
C VAL A 71 5.54 -10.49 -12.75
N LEU A 72 6.64 -9.74 -12.67
CA LEU A 72 7.04 -9.04 -11.44
C LEU A 72 5.96 -8.04 -11.01
N VAL A 73 5.42 -7.26 -11.95
CA VAL A 73 4.34 -6.30 -11.67
C VAL A 73 3.05 -7.03 -11.26
N ALA A 74 2.69 -8.13 -11.93
CA ALA A 74 1.51 -8.92 -11.56
C ALA A 74 1.63 -9.49 -10.12
N ASN A 75 2.82 -9.97 -9.74
CA ASN A 75 3.07 -10.44 -8.38
C ASN A 75 2.93 -9.34 -7.33
N LEU A 76 3.37 -8.12 -7.64
CA LEU A 76 3.16 -6.97 -6.78
C LEU A 76 1.66 -6.71 -6.56
N VAL A 77 0.84 -6.78 -7.61
CA VAL A 77 -0.61 -6.62 -7.52
C VAL A 77 -1.23 -7.69 -6.62
N VAL A 78 -0.83 -8.96 -6.76
CA VAL A 78 -1.31 -10.06 -5.90
C VAL A 78 -0.99 -9.79 -4.43
N ILE A 79 0.25 -9.40 -4.12
CA ILE A 79 0.66 -9.09 -2.75
C ILE A 79 -0.19 -7.95 -2.17
N VAL A 80 -0.44 -6.90 -2.94
CA VAL A 80 -1.26 -5.76 -2.53
C VAL A 80 -2.71 -6.20 -2.24
N VAL A 81 -3.31 -7.02 -3.11
CA VAL A 81 -4.67 -7.54 -2.93
C VAL A 81 -4.77 -8.39 -1.65
N ILE A 82 -3.88 -9.37 -1.49
CA ILE A 82 -3.93 -10.30 -0.35
C ILE A 82 -3.68 -9.55 0.95
N SER A 83 -2.61 -8.74 1.01
CA SER A 83 -2.27 -7.97 2.21
C SER A 83 -3.35 -6.94 2.54
N GLY A 84 -3.91 -6.25 1.55
CA GLY A 84 -4.99 -5.31 1.75
C GLY A 84 -6.25 -5.97 2.30
N TYR A 85 -6.65 -7.10 1.71
CA TYR A 85 -7.82 -7.85 2.16
C TYR A 85 -7.63 -8.41 3.57
N GLU A 86 -6.48 -9.04 3.85
CA GLU A 86 -6.18 -9.63 5.15
C GLU A 86 -6.21 -8.57 6.27
N ASN A 87 -5.55 -7.43 6.04
CA ASN A 87 -5.38 -6.40 7.07
C ASN A 87 -6.63 -5.55 7.30
N PHE A 88 -7.44 -5.28 6.27
CA PHE A 88 -8.54 -4.32 6.35
C PHE A 88 -9.94 -4.95 6.35
N VAL A 89 -10.10 -6.16 5.81
CA VAL A 89 -11.41 -6.84 5.70
C VAL A 89 -11.46 -8.10 6.58
N SER A 90 -10.45 -8.96 6.52
CA SER A 90 -10.48 -10.28 7.17
C SER A 90 -10.20 -10.27 8.69
N LYS A 91 -9.17 -9.53 9.16
CA LYS A 91 -8.63 -9.68 10.53
C LYS A 91 -9.45 -9.12 11.69
N MET A 92 -10.63 -8.53 11.49
CA MET A 92 -11.48 -8.19 12.65
C MET A 92 -12.39 -9.33 13.03
N ASN A 93 -11.82 -10.25 13.79
CA ASN A 93 -12.57 -10.97 14.81
C ASN A 93 -13.23 -9.92 15.70
N LEU A 94 -14.51 -9.66 15.43
CA LEU A 94 -15.42 -9.10 16.40
C LEU A 94 -15.37 -10.08 17.58
N ASP A 95 -14.76 -9.67 18.69
CA ASP A 95 -15.02 -10.33 19.96
C ASP A 95 -16.52 -10.16 20.22
N LYS A 96 -17.32 -11.14 19.79
CA LYS A 96 -18.79 -11.13 19.80
C LYS A 96 -19.38 -11.10 21.21
N LYS A 97 -18.59 -10.86 22.26
CA LYS A 97 -18.98 -11.08 23.67
C LYS A 97 -19.02 -9.85 24.57
N GLY A 98 -18.82 -8.63 24.07
CA GLY A 98 -19.14 -7.45 24.88
C GLY A 98 -19.03 -6.19 24.04
N GLY A 99 -20.06 -5.35 24.06
CA GLY A 99 -20.11 -4.06 23.36
C GLY A 99 -19.13 -3.02 23.89
N GLY A 100 -17.89 -3.42 24.17
CA GLY A 100 -16.78 -2.55 24.44
C GLY A 100 -16.13 -2.10 23.13
N GLN A 101 -15.73 -0.83 23.10
CA GLN A 101 -14.93 -0.24 22.02
C GLN A 101 -13.83 -1.21 21.55
N PRO A 102 -13.61 -1.32 20.24
CA PRO A 102 -12.65 -2.28 19.72
C PRO A 102 -11.23 -1.95 20.21
N VAL A 103 -10.49 -2.99 20.60
CA VAL A 103 -9.18 -2.90 21.26
C VAL A 103 -8.15 -2.08 20.45
N TRP A 104 -8.31 -2.00 19.12
CA TRP A 104 -7.43 -1.24 18.23
C TRP A 104 -7.53 0.29 18.43
N ILE A 105 -8.69 0.85 18.81
CA ILE A 105 -8.81 2.30 19.10
C ILE A 105 -8.09 2.63 20.41
N LYS A 106 -8.22 1.76 21.41
CA LYS A 106 -7.61 1.96 22.75
C LYS A 106 -6.08 1.92 22.76
N LYS A 107 -5.44 1.41 21.68
CA LYS A 107 -3.97 1.31 21.56
C LYS A 107 -3.34 2.26 20.52
N LEU A 108 -4.09 3.23 19.99
CA LEU A 108 -3.53 4.23 19.08
C LEU A 108 -2.66 5.22 19.86
N SER A 109 -1.36 4.94 19.97
CA SER A 109 -0.41 5.95 20.43
C SER A 109 -0.25 7.03 19.35
N PRO A 110 -0.14 8.32 19.73
CA PRO A 110 0.07 9.40 18.76
C PRO A 110 1.28 9.15 17.85
N ASN A 111 2.34 8.54 18.36
CA ASN A 111 3.54 8.21 17.59
C ASN A 111 3.30 7.09 16.55
N ALA A 112 2.52 6.06 16.91
CA ALA A 112 2.12 5.03 15.93
C ALA A 112 1.26 5.63 14.81
N VAL A 113 0.41 6.61 15.12
CA VAL A 113 -0.39 7.32 14.11
C VAL A 113 0.50 8.15 13.17
N LYS A 114 1.43 8.95 13.71
CA LYS A 114 2.39 9.73 12.92
C LYS A 114 3.19 8.85 11.96
N LEU A 115 3.72 7.73 12.44
CA LEU A 115 4.48 6.78 11.65
C LEU A 115 3.65 6.14 10.52
N LYS A 116 2.41 5.74 10.81
CA LYS A 116 1.51 5.16 9.81
C LYS A 116 1.17 6.17 8.71
N ILE A 117 0.86 7.41 9.09
CA ILE A 117 0.55 8.49 8.13
C ILE A 117 1.78 8.79 7.26
N ALA A 118 2.96 8.93 7.86
CA ALA A 118 4.21 9.16 7.12
C ALA A 118 4.49 8.02 6.13
N GLY A 119 4.33 6.75 6.56
CA GLY A 119 4.46 5.58 5.69
C GLY A 119 3.47 5.59 4.52
N SER A 120 2.21 5.93 4.75
CA SER A 120 1.21 6.06 3.68
C SER A 120 1.57 7.16 2.67
N ILE A 121 2.04 8.32 3.13
CA ILE A 121 2.46 9.42 2.24
C ILE A 121 3.65 9.00 1.37
N ILE A 122 4.68 8.37 1.97
CA ILE A 122 5.83 7.85 1.23
C ILE A 122 5.36 6.84 0.19
N GLY A 123 4.53 5.86 0.57
CA GLY A 123 4.05 4.83 -0.35
C GLY A 123 3.29 5.39 -1.55
N ILE A 124 2.37 6.34 -1.31
CA ILE A 124 1.64 7.03 -2.40
C ILE A 124 2.61 7.79 -3.31
N SER A 125 3.57 8.50 -2.71
CA SER A 125 4.58 9.24 -3.47
C SER A 125 5.50 8.32 -4.28
N SER A 126 5.88 7.15 -3.76
CA SER A 126 6.67 6.14 -4.50
C SER A 126 5.91 5.63 -5.72
N ILE A 127 4.63 5.29 -5.56
CA ILE A 127 3.79 4.83 -6.68
C ILE A 127 3.68 5.93 -7.75
N SER A 128 3.48 7.18 -7.34
CA SER A 128 3.40 8.31 -8.27
C SER A 128 4.71 8.56 -9.02
N LEU A 129 5.85 8.47 -8.33
CA LEU A 129 7.17 8.62 -8.96
C LEU A 129 7.45 7.47 -9.95
N LEU A 130 7.14 6.24 -9.55
CA LEU A 130 7.28 5.06 -10.40
C LEU A 130 6.43 5.19 -11.66
N LYS A 131 5.18 5.65 -11.54
CA LYS A 131 4.32 5.91 -12.71
C LYS A 131 4.96 6.90 -13.69
N LYS A 132 5.48 8.03 -13.19
CA LYS A 132 6.15 9.03 -14.05
C LYS A 132 7.41 8.48 -14.73
N PHE A 133 8.12 7.61 -14.04
CA PHE A 133 9.29 6.92 -14.60
C PHE A 133 8.91 5.91 -15.68
N LEU A 134 7.83 5.15 -15.51
CA LEU A 134 7.33 4.23 -16.52
C LEU A 134 6.78 4.97 -17.76
N GLU A 135 6.21 6.16 -17.58
CA GLU A 135 5.72 7.04 -18.66
C GLU A 135 6.77 8.11 -19.05
N VAL A 136 8.08 7.78 -19.02
CA VAL A 136 9.18 8.76 -19.20
C VAL A 136 9.13 9.48 -20.55
N SER A 137 8.65 8.83 -21.62
CA SER A 137 8.46 9.45 -22.93
C SER A 137 7.44 10.59 -22.94
N HIS A 138 6.57 10.66 -21.92
CA HIS A 138 5.54 11.68 -21.74
C HIS A 138 5.82 12.63 -20.57
N SER A 139 6.94 12.46 -19.87
CA SER A 139 7.32 13.27 -18.72
C SER A 139 8.59 14.07 -19.03
N SER A 140 8.61 15.36 -18.70
CA SER A 140 9.85 16.13 -18.86
C SER A 140 10.89 15.70 -17.82
N ASP A 141 12.18 15.75 -18.17
CA ASP A 141 13.27 15.49 -17.23
C ASP A 141 13.16 16.34 -15.96
N ARG A 142 12.67 17.58 -16.12
CA ARG A 142 12.41 18.49 -15.01
C ARG A 142 11.35 17.92 -14.07
N ASP A 143 10.23 17.42 -14.61
CA ASP A 143 9.16 16.86 -13.79
C ASP A 143 9.59 15.59 -13.07
N LEU A 144 10.37 14.74 -13.73
CA LEU A 144 10.93 13.53 -13.13
C LEU A 144 11.91 13.88 -12.00
N ALA A 145 12.83 14.82 -12.24
CA ALA A 145 13.80 15.28 -11.25
C ALA A 145 13.12 15.91 -10.02
N TRP A 146 12.12 16.78 -10.22
CA TRP A 146 11.37 17.36 -9.10
C TRP A 146 10.53 16.33 -8.35
N SER A 147 9.96 15.36 -9.05
CA SER A 147 9.21 14.29 -8.40
C SER A 147 10.11 13.43 -7.52
N ALA A 148 11.33 13.11 -8.00
CA ALA A 148 12.34 12.41 -7.23
C ALA A 148 12.82 13.24 -6.02
N ALA A 149 13.07 14.54 -6.20
CA ALA A 149 13.47 15.43 -5.12
C ALA A 149 12.40 15.55 -4.02
N ILE A 150 11.13 15.73 -4.40
CA ILE A 150 10.00 15.78 -3.45
C ILE A 150 9.86 14.44 -2.72
N HIS A 151 9.99 13.31 -3.43
CA HIS A 151 9.95 12.00 -2.80
C HIS A 151 11.06 11.85 -1.73
N LEU A 152 12.27 12.28 -2.05
CA LEU A 152 13.39 12.27 -1.11
C LEU A 152 13.09 13.12 0.14
N VAL A 153 12.46 14.29 -0.02
CA VAL A 153 12.03 15.13 1.11
C VAL A 153 11.03 14.40 2.01
N PHE A 154 10.08 13.66 1.45
CA PHE A 154 9.13 12.85 2.23
C PHE A 154 9.81 11.71 2.97
N VAL A 155 10.74 11.00 2.31
CA VAL A 155 11.53 9.93 2.94
C VAL A 155 12.35 10.48 4.11
N VAL A 156 13.09 11.56 3.91
CA VAL A 156 13.88 12.21 4.97
C VAL A 156 12.98 12.67 6.13
N SER A 157 11.84 13.31 5.83
CA SER A 157 10.90 13.76 6.86
C SER A 157 10.37 12.59 7.69
N ALA A 158 10.03 11.46 7.06
CA ALA A 158 9.56 10.28 7.77
C ALA A 158 10.66 9.63 8.63
N LEU A 159 11.91 9.61 8.15
CA LEU A 159 13.05 9.13 8.92
C LEU A 159 13.26 10.00 10.18
N LEU A 160 13.13 11.32 10.08
CA LEU A 160 13.20 12.22 11.24
C LEU A 160 12.06 11.97 12.25
N ILE A 161 10.83 11.73 11.76
CA ILE A 161 9.69 11.37 12.61
C ILE A 161 9.95 10.04 13.32
N ALA A 162 10.48 9.04 12.61
CA ALA A 162 10.81 7.74 13.16
C ALA A 162 11.93 7.83 14.20
N PHE A 163 12.97 8.62 13.92
CA PHE A 163 14.08 8.87 14.83
C PHE A 163 13.61 9.55 16.12
N THR A 164 12.80 10.61 16.02
CA THR A 164 12.25 11.30 17.19
C THR A 164 11.37 10.36 18.02
N SER A 165 10.51 9.58 17.35
CA SER A 165 9.66 8.59 18.01
C SER A 165 10.45 7.48 18.72
N TYR A 166 11.61 7.09 18.16
CA TYR A 166 12.51 6.10 18.77
C TYR A 166 13.18 6.65 20.04
N ILE A 167 13.66 7.90 20.00
CA ILE A 167 14.28 8.55 21.17
C ILE A 167 13.26 8.69 22.30
N GLU A 168 12.06 9.19 22.01
CA GLU A 168 10.97 9.32 23.00
C GLU A 168 10.64 7.96 23.65
N GLY A 169 10.58 6.90 22.84
CA GLY A 169 10.33 5.54 23.34
C GLY A 169 11.45 5.01 24.25
N LYS A 170 12.70 5.43 24.01
CA LYS A 170 13.86 5.06 24.84
C LYS A 170 13.88 5.84 26.17
N SER A 171 13.53 7.13 26.12
CA SER A 171 13.43 8.01 27.30
C SER A 171 12.35 7.53 28.29
N HIS A 172 11.20 7.06 27.79
CA HIS A 172 10.14 6.53 28.64
C HIS A 172 10.50 5.20 29.31
N LYS A 173 11.39 4.40 28.71
CA LYS A 173 11.82 3.11 29.26
C LYS A 173 12.91 3.27 30.32
N ALA A 174 13.83 4.23 30.14
CA ALA A 174 14.87 4.52 31.14
C ALA A 174 14.30 5.09 32.45
N SER A 175 13.29 5.97 32.38
CA SER A 175 12.64 6.53 33.58
C SER A 175 11.86 5.50 34.41
N TYR A 176 11.53 4.33 33.86
CA TYR A 176 10.80 3.28 34.59
C TYR A 176 11.75 2.30 35.32
N ASP A 177 12.99 2.18 34.84
CA ASP A 177 14.04 1.35 35.48
C ASP A 177 14.76 2.10 36.63
N ASP A 178 14.74 3.44 36.65
CA ASP A 178 15.34 4.24 37.74
C ASP A 178 14.43 4.40 38.99
N ASP A 179 13.12 4.13 38.85
CA ASP A 179 12.12 4.25 39.93
C ASP A 179 11.83 2.90 40.65
N HIS A 180 12.57 1.83 40.33
CA HIS A 180 12.44 0.47 40.87
C HIS A 180 13.79 -0.15 41.25
#